data_AF-A0A2M9ZJ87-F1
#
_entry.id   AF-A0A2M9ZJ87-F1
#
_cell.length_a   1.000
_cell.length_b   1.000
_cell.length_c   1.000
_cell.angle_alpha   90.00
_cell.angle_beta   90.00
_cell.angle_gamma   90.00
#
_symmetry.space_group_name_H-M   'P 1'
#
loop_
_entity.id
_entity.type
_entity.pdbx_description
1 polymer ?
#
loop_
_entity_poly.entity_id
_entity_poly.type
_entity_poly.pdbx_seq_one_letter_code
_entity_poly.pdbx_strand_id
1 'polypeptide(L)'
;METIGLVLAAGTIGTSAMSVVMWSISYAGSINADMVRAIGSFFTKRLDSALIPGIVTHLIIGFIFAFPYTFIISLAPHILTASILTGGVLGFMHGYVVGFLLVALVAQHHPLPEFRQAGIGVAAAHVFGHMVYGVSIGLVVGLTNLDYSFILEIK
;
A
#
# COMPACT_ATOMS: atom_id res chain seq x y z
N MET A 1 -3.35 -9.88 21.83
CA MET A 1 -4.45 -9.23 21.08
C MET A 1 -4.12 -7.80 20.67
N GLU A 2 -3.39 -7.04 21.50
CA GLU A 2 -2.96 -5.67 21.19
C GLU A 2 -2.11 -5.56 19.92
N THR A 3 -1.09 -6.41 19.74
CA THR A 3 -0.21 -6.37 18.54
C THR A 3 -0.97 -6.54 17.24
N ILE A 4 -1.86 -7.53 17.14
CA ILE A 4 -2.68 -7.76 15.93
C ILE A 4 -3.55 -6.53 15.66
N GLY A 5 -4.16 -5.94 16.70
CA GLY A 5 -4.92 -4.70 16.58
C GLY A 5 -4.08 -3.55 16.01
N LEU A 6 -2.85 -3.38 16.48
CA LEU A 6 -1.93 -2.35 15.99
C LEU A 6 -1.47 -2.61 14.54
N VAL A 7 -1.23 -3.87 14.15
CA VAL A 7 -0.90 -4.23 12.76
C VAL A 7 -2.07 -3.89 11.83
N LEU A 8 -3.30 -4.23 12.22
CA LEU A 8 -4.50 -3.90 11.44
C LEU A 8 -4.74 -2.39 11.38
N ALA A 9 -4.48 -1.66 12.46
CA ALA A 9 -4.53 -0.20 12.48
C ALA A 9 -3.48 0.41 11.53
N ALA A 10 -2.24 -0.10 11.56
CA ALA A 10 -1.17 0.32 10.65
C ALA A 10 -1.54 0.08 9.18
N GLY A 11 -2.09 -1.10 8.86
CA GLY A 11 -2.59 -1.40 7.52
C GLY A 11 -3.73 -0.48 7.09
N THR A 12 -4.68 -0.20 7.98
CA THR A 12 -5.79 0.73 7.70
C THR A 12 -5.28 2.13 7.40
N ILE A 13 -4.39 2.66 8.23
CA ILE A 13 -3.82 4.00 8.09
C ILE A 13 -2.99 4.09 6.81
N GLY A 14 -2.09 3.11 6.58
CA GLY A 14 -1.24 3.08 5.40
C GLY A 14 -2.04 3.00 4.10
N THR A 15 -3.02 2.08 4.03
CA THR A 15 -3.85 1.92 2.83
C THR A 15 -4.70 3.16 2.56
N SER A 16 -5.25 3.78 3.61
CA SER A 16 -6.02 5.02 3.47
C SER A 16 -5.14 6.16 2.98
N ALA A 17 -3.96 6.36 3.58
CA ALA A 17 -3.02 7.40 3.19
C ALA A 17 -2.56 7.25 1.73
N MET A 18 -2.16 6.04 1.33
CA MET A 18 -1.81 5.73 -0.05
C MET A 18 -2.98 5.98 -1.01
N SER A 19 -4.19 5.52 -0.67
CA SER A 19 -5.38 5.70 -1.52
C SER A 19 -5.70 7.18 -1.73
N VAL A 20 -5.62 8.00 -0.67
CA VAL A 20 -5.85 9.45 -0.74
C VAL A 20 -4.81 10.12 -1.63
N VAL A 21 -3.52 9.78 -1.47
CA VAL A 21 -2.45 10.33 -2.31
C VAL A 21 -2.65 9.96 -3.78
N MET A 22 -2.91 8.69 -4.07
CA MET A 22 -3.09 8.23 -5.44
C MET A 22 -4.33 8.80 -6.11
N TRP A 23 -5.43 8.91 -5.36
CA TRP A 23 -6.62 9.60 -5.84
C TRP A 23 -6.34 11.07 -6.11
N SER A 24 -5.56 11.74 -5.25
CA SER A 24 -5.18 13.15 -5.47
C SER A 24 -4.35 13.33 -6.74
N ILE A 25 -3.41 12.42 -7.02
CA ILE A 25 -2.64 12.39 -8.27
C ILE A 25 -3.59 12.18 -9.47
N SER A 26 -4.53 11.24 -9.35
CA SER A 26 -5.50 10.98 -10.42
C SER A 26 -6.45 12.14 -10.67
N TYR A 27 -6.88 12.83 -9.61
CA TYR A 27 -7.77 13.98 -9.68
C TYR A 27 -7.09 15.21 -10.31
N ALA A 28 -5.78 15.36 -10.11
CA ALA A 28 -4.99 16.39 -10.78
C ALA A 28 -4.92 16.20 -12.32
N GLY A 29 -5.42 15.08 -12.84
CA GLY A 29 -5.69 14.87 -14.28
C GLY A 29 -4.46 14.52 -15.12
N SER A 30 -3.26 14.49 -14.54
CA SER A 30 -2.02 14.21 -15.26
C SER A 30 -1.76 12.72 -15.49
N ILE A 31 -2.27 11.84 -14.62
CA ILE A 31 -1.98 10.40 -14.61
C ILE A 31 -3.22 9.66 -14.07
N ASN A 32 -3.76 8.67 -14.79
CA ASN A 32 -4.84 7.82 -14.27
C ASN A 32 -4.30 6.81 -13.24
N ALA A 33 -4.12 7.28 -12.01
CA ALA A 33 -3.61 6.51 -10.88
C ALA A 33 -4.73 6.03 -9.94
N ASP A 34 -5.99 6.01 -10.38
CA ASP A 34 -7.13 5.52 -9.59
C ASP A 34 -7.10 3.99 -9.45
N MET A 35 -6.20 3.52 -8.59
CA MET A 35 -5.97 2.12 -8.30
C MET A 35 -7.20 1.45 -7.68
N VAL A 36 -7.97 2.19 -6.86
CA VAL A 36 -9.17 1.67 -6.20
C VAL A 36 -10.19 1.26 -7.26
N ARG A 37 -10.50 2.14 -8.22
CA ARG A 37 -11.40 1.80 -9.32
C ARG A 37 -10.80 0.76 -10.27
N ALA A 38 -9.49 0.80 -10.53
CA ALA A 38 -8.84 -0.23 -11.33
C ALA A 38 -9.07 -1.62 -10.72
N ILE A 39 -8.72 -1.82 -9.45
CA ILE A 39 -8.91 -3.07 -8.71
C ILE A 39 -10.39 -3.48 -8.71
N GLY A 40 -11.29 -2.57 -8.36
CA GLY A 40 -12.71 -2.92 -8.28
C GLY A 40 -13.32 -3.32 -9.62
N SER A 41 -12.87 -2.68 -10.70
CA SER A 41 -13.35 -2.96 -12.05
C SER A 41 -12.86 -4.29 -12.62
N PHE A 42 -11.85 -4.94 -12.02
CA PHE A 42 -11.54 -6.33 -12.33
C PHE A 42 -12.72 -7.26 -12.01
N PHE A 43 -13.48 -6.96 -10.96
CA PHE A 43 -14.63 -7.76 -10.55
C PHE A 43 -15.91 -7.33 -11.25
N THR A 44 -16.18 -6.02 -11.28
CA THR A 44 -17.45 -5.49 -11.79
C THR A 44 -17.49 -5.33 -13.31
N LYS A 45 -16.31 -5.28 -13.96
CA LYS A 45 -16.15 -4.96 -15.39
C LYS A 45 -16.77 -3.61 -15.79
N ARG A 46 -17.03 -2.73 -14.82
CA ARG A 46 -17.67 -1.42 -15.00
C ARG A 46 -17.14 -0.41 -14.00
N LEU A 47 -16.90 0.83 -14.44
CA LEU A 47 -16.27 1.87 -13.61
C LEU A 47 -17.20 2.44 -12.53
N ASP A 48 -18.50 2.50 -12.80
CA ASP A 48 -19.53 3.08 -11.92
C ASP A 48 -19.74 2.30 -10.61
N SER A 49 -19.58 0.98 -10.69
CA SER A 49 -19.74 0.03 -9.58
C SER A 49 -18.41 -0.42 -8.98
N ALA A 50 -17.27 0.03 -9.52
CA ALA A 50 -15.94 -0.41 -9.12
C ALA A 50 -15.48 0.11 -7.75
N LEU A 51 -16.01 1.24 -7.27
CA LEU A 51 -15.46 1.91 -6.09
C LEU A 51 -15.46 1.02 -4.83
N ILE A 52 -16.61 0.45 -4.49
CA ILE A 52 -16.76 -0.33 -3.24
C ILE A 52 -15.95 -1.63 -3.27
N PRO A 53 -16.05 -2.49 -4.33
CA PRO A 53 -15.19 -3.68 -4.43
C PRO A 53 -13.69 -3.32 -4.40
N GLY A 54 -13.33 -2.19 -5.01
CA GLY A 54 -11.97 -1.65 -4.98
C GLY A 54 -11.48 -1.33 -3.57
N ILE A 55 -12.25 -0.55 -2.81
CA ILE A 55 -11.89 -0.16 -1.43
C ILE A 55 -11.73 -1.39 -0.55
N VAL A 56 -12.70 -2.31 -0.60
CA VAL A 56 -12.68 -3.54 0.20
C VAL A 56 -11.46 -4.38 -0.13
N THR A 57 -11.19 -4.61 -1.42
CA THR A 57 -10.04 -5.40 -1.86
C THR A 57 -8.72 -4.73 -1.47
N HIS A 58 -8.61 -3.42 -1.67
CA HIS A 58 -7.38 -2.68 -1.34
C HIS A 58 -7.10 -2.68 0.17
N LEU A 59 -8.14 -2.54 1.01
CA LEU A 59 -7.99 -2.66 2.47
C LEU A 59 -7.57 -4.07 2.90
N ILE A 60 -8.18 -5.11 2.35
CA ILE A 60 -7.80 -6.50 2.66
C ILE A 60 -6.33 -6.75 2.31
N ILE A 61 -5.91 -6.37 1.12
CA ILE A 61 -4.51 -6.46 0.69
C ILE A 61 -3.61 -5.62 1.61
N GLY A 62 -4.06 -4.42 1.95
CA GLY A 62 -3.41 -3.54 2.91
C GLY A 62 -3.15 -4.18 4.27
N PHE A 63 -4.11 -4.94 4.80
CA PHE A 63 -3.93 -5.67 6.05
C PHE A 63 -2.92 -6.80 5.89
N ILE A 64 -3.01 -7.56 4.81
CA ILE A 64 -2.08 -8.67 4.54
C ILE A 64 -0.64 -8.15 4.46
N PHE A 65 -0.39 -7.04 3.76
CA PHE A 65 0.94 -6.44 3.65
C PHE A 65 1.40 -5.70 4.90
N ALA A 66 0.51 -5.35 5.83
CA ALA A 66 0.92 -4.71 7.07
C ALA A 66 1.75 -5.65 7.94
N PHE A 67 1.47 -6.96 7.93
CA PHE A 67 2.22 -7.96 8.70
C PHE A 67 3.71 -8.02 8.33
N PRO A 68 4.12 -8.24 7.07
CA PRO A 68 5.54 -8.26 6.73
C PRO A 68 6.20 -6.89 6.91
N TYR A 69 5.49 -5.78 6.69
CA TYR A 69 6.06 -4.44 6.94
C TYR A 69 6.40 -4.23 8.41
N THR A 70 5.40 -4.39 9.28
CA THR A 70 5.57 -4.20 10.73
C THR A 70 6.62 -5.15 11.29
N PHE A 71 6.65 -6.41 10.83
CA PHE A 71 7.70 -7.36 11.18
C PHE A 71 9.10 -6.86 10.80
N ILE A 72 9.34 -6.50 9.54
CA ILE A 72 10.68 -6.07 9.10
C ILE A 72 11.10 -4.77 9.79
N ILE A 73 10.17 -3.82 9.98
CA ILE A 73 10.45 -2.56 10.68
C ILE A 73 10.83 -2.83 12.15
N SER A 74 10.19 -3.80 12.82
CA SER A 74 10.52 -4.16 14.21
C SER A 74 11.91 -4.77 14.39
N LEU A 75 12.57 -5.23 13.32
CA LEU A 75 13.95 -5.71 13.37
C LEU A 75 14.98 -4.57 13.40
N ALA A 76 14.57 -3.34 13.09
CA ALA A 76 15.41 -2.15 13.18
C ALA A 76 15.40 -1.59 14.61
N PRO A 77 16.35 -0.71 14.99
CA PRO A 77 16.31 -0.06 16.29
C PRO A 77 14.95 0.64 16.55
N HIS A 78 14.40 0.45 17.74
CA HIS A 78 13.11 1.04 18.18
C HIS A 78 13.23 2.55 18.45
N ILE A 79 13.60 3.29 17.41
CA ILE A 79 13.57 4.74 17.38
C ILE A 79 12.68 5.18 16.22
N LEU A 80 11.88 6.22 16.45
CA LEU A 80 10.87 6.69 15.49
C LEU A 80 11.46 6.94 14.10
N THR A 81 12.59 7.63 14.01
CA THR A 81 13.25 7.95 12.74
C THR A 81 13.67 6.69 11.98
N ALA A 82 14.23 5.68 12.67
CA ALA A 82 14.60 4.42 12.02
C ALA A 82 13.38 3.67 11.52
N SER A 83 12.28 3.67 12.30
CA SER A 83 11.03 3.01 11.90
C SER A 83 10.43 3.64 10.64
N ILE A 84 10.40 4.97 10.57
CA ILE A 84 9.92 5.72 9.40
C ILE A 84 10.81 5.46 8.17
N LEU A 85 12.14 5.53 8.33
CA LEU A 85 13.07 5.33 7.21
C LEU A 85 13.00 3.90 6.66
N THR A 86 13.02 2.89 7.54
CA THR A 86 12.85 1.48 7.14
C THR A 86 11.51 1.27 6.44
N GLY A 87 10.42 1.81 6.99
CA GLY A 87 9.10 1.76 6.37
C GLY A 87 9.07 2.41 4.98
N GLY A 88 9.66 3.60 4.84
CA GLY A 88 9.76 4.30 3.55
C GLY A 88 10.56 3.52 2.51
N VAL A 89 11.70 2.91 2.89
CA VAL A 89 12.51 2.07 1.98
C VAL A 89 11.75 0.82 1.56
N LEU A 90 11.08 0.13 2.50
CA LEU A 90 10.23 -1.02 2.17
C LEU A 90 9.08 -0.62 1.23
N GLY A 91 8.44 0.51 1.52
CA GLY A 91 7.44 1.15 0.68
C GLY A 91 7.93 1.38 -0.74
N PHE A 92 9.09 2.01 -0.88
CA PHE A 92 9.71 2.26 -2.18
C PHE A 92 9.99 0.97 -2.95
N MET A 93 10.61 -0.03 -2.32
CA MET A 93 10.94 -1.31 -2.96
C MET A 93 9.69 -2.09 -3.38
N HIS A 94 8.69 -2.17 -2.50
CA HIS A 94 7.42 -2.81 -2.82
C HIS A 94 6.69 -2.08 -3.94
N GLY A 95 6.68 -0.75 -3.91
CA GLY A 95 6.11 0.08 -4.97
C GLY A 95 6.78 -0.12 -6.31
N TYR A 96 8.09 -0.37 -6.34
CA TYR A 96 8.81 -0.69 -7.58
C TYR A 96 8.35 -2.04 -8.15
N VAL A 97 8.25 -3.06 -7.31
CA VAL A 97 7.74 -4.39 -7.70
C VAL A 97 6.32 -4.28 -8.23
N VAL A 98 5.41 -3.64 -7.48
CA VAL A 98 4.01 -3.49 -7.87
C VAL A 98 3.87 -2.64 -9.13
N GLY A 99 4.57 -1.50 -9.22
CA GLY A 99 4.56 -0.63 -10.39
C GLY A 99 5.01 -1.35 -11.66
N PHE A 100 6.06 -2.18 -11.57
CA PHE A 100 6.51 -3.01 -12.69
C PHE A 100 5.46 -4.05 -13.08
N LEU A 101 4.95 -4.82 -12.12
CA LEU A 101 3.94 -5.86 -12.38
C LEU A 101 2.65 -5.27 -12.98
N LEU A 102 2.26 -4.07 -12.55
CA LEU A 102 1.09 -3.39 -13.08
C LEU A 102 1.25 -3.06 -14.56
N VAL A 103 2.36 -2.42 -14.93
CA VAL A 103 2.62 -2.02 -16.32
C VAL A 103 2.85 -3.25 -17.21
N ALA A 104 3.62 -4.22 -16.71
CA ALA A 104 4.03 -5.37 -17.50
C ALA A 104 2.91 -6.41 -17.69
N LEU A 105 2.08 -6.66 -16.66
CA LEU A 105 1.16 -7.80 -16.64
C LEU A 105 -0.30 -7.37 -16.55
N VAL A 106 -0.61 -6.43 -15.67
CA VAL A 106 -1.99 -6.10 -15.29
C VAL A 106 -2.65 -5.20 -16.33
N ALA A 107 -1.95 -4.16 -16.78
CA ALA A 107 -2.47 -3.18 -17.72
C ALA A 107 -2.93 -3.85 -19.03
N GLN A 108 -2.13 -4.75 -19.59
CA GLN A 108 -2.42 -5.39 -20.87
C GLN A 108 -3.73 -6.21 -20.86
N HIS A 109 -4.10 -6.76 -19.70
CA HIS A 109 -5.24 -7.67 -19.55
C HIS A 109 -6.42 -7.04 -18.81
N HIS A 110 -6.31 -5.77 -18.41
CA HIS A 110 -7.35 -5.10 -17.64
C HIS A 110 -8.69 -5.10 -18.39
N PRO A 111 -9.85 -5.37 -17.77
CA PRO A 111 -11.13 -5.45 -18.49
C PRO A 111 -11.57 -4.12 -19.11
N LEU A 112 -11.22 -3.00 -18.46
CA LEU A 112 -11.56 -1.65 -18.91
C LEU A 112 -10.40 -0.97 -19.67
N PRO A 113 -10.64 -0.37 -20.86
CA PRO A 113 -9.63 0.31 -21.66
C PRO A 113 -8.87 1.44 -20.96
N GLU A 114 -9.53 2.16 -20.06
CA GLU A 114 -9.01 3.33 -19.35
C GLU A 114 -7.81 3.00 -18.45
N PHE A 115 -7.70 1.74 -18.02
CA PHE A 115 -6.60 1.23 -17.21
C PHE A 115 -5.61 0.36 -18.00
N ARG A 116 -5.86 0.13 -19.31
CA ARG A 116 -4.93 -0.62 -20.17
C ARG A 116 -3.69 0.17 -20.58
N GLN A 117 -3.74 1.49 -20.42
CA GLN A 117 -2.67 2.40 -20.82
C GLN A 117 -1.80 2.83 -19.63
N ALA A 118 -1.71 2.02 -18.58
CA ALA A 118 -0.84 2.32 -17.44
C ALA A 118 0.63 2.34 -17.90
N GLY A 119 1.20 3.54 -17.98
CA GLY A 119 2.60 3.78 -18.34
C GLY A 119 3.49 4.06 -17.15
N ILE A 120 4.69 4.57 -17.43
CA ILE A 120 5.71 4.90 -16.41
C ILE A 120 5.18 5.88 -15.36
N GLY A 121 4.32 6.83 -15.74
CA GLY A 121 3.70 7.77 -14.80
C GLY A 121 2.84 7.05 -13.75
N VAL A 122 2.05 6.05 -14.15
CA VAL A 122 1.24 5.24 -13.23
C VAL A 122 2.13 4.40 -12.33
N ALA A 123 3.20 3.80 -12.86
CA ALA A 123 4.17 3.06 -12.05
C ALA A 123 4.85 3.97 -11.01
N ALA A 124 5.29 5.16 -11.40
CA ALA A 124 5.88 6.14 -10.49
C ALA A 124 4.90 6.60 -9.39
N ALA A 125 3.62 6.80 -9.75
CA ALA A 125 2.58 7.10 -8.78
C ALA A 125 2.37 5.95 -7.77
N HIS A 126 2.47 4.69 -8.20
CA HIS A 126 2.41 3.54 -7.31
C HIS A 126 3.64 3.45 -6.41
N VAL A 127 4.85 3.71 -6.93
CA VAL A 127 6.08 3.78 -6.11
C VAL A 127 5.90 4.82 -5.00
N PHE A 128 5.42 6.01 -5.35
CA PHE A 128 5.17 7.06 -4.37
C PHE A 128 4.07 6.68 -3.37
N GLY A 129 2.96 6.11 -3.84
CA GLY A 129 1.87 5.64 -2.99
C GLY A 129 2.32 4.58 -1.98
N HIS A 130 3.10 3.59 -2.41
CA HIS A 130 3.63 2.56 -1.52
C HIS A 130 4.70 3.10 -0.57
N MET A 131 5.48 4.10 -0.96
CA MET A 131 6.37 4.82 -0.05
C MET A 131 5.57 5.50 1.07
N VAL A 132 4.45 6.16 0.74
CA VAL A 132 3.53 6.74 1.73
C VAL A 132 2.95 5.66 2.64
N TYR A 133 2.47 4.54 2.09
CA TYR A 133 2.01 3.38 2.88
C TYR A 133 3.08 2.92 3.89
N GLY A 134 4.32 2.75 3.43
CA GLY A 134 5.43 2.31 4.26
C GLY A 134 5.80 3.31 5.36
N VAL A 135 5.85 4.61 5.05
CA VAL A 135 6.04 5.68 6.04
C VAL A 135 4.93 5.66 7.09
N SER A 136 3.67 5.50 6.67
CA SER A 136 2.54 5.40 7.58
C SER A 136 2.65 4.22 8.54
N ILE A 137 3.08 3.05 8.06
CA ILE A 137 3.33 1.90 8.96
C ILE A 137 4.50 2.19 9.89
N GLY A 138 5.60 2.74 9.38
CA GLY A 138 6.77 3.11 10.18
C GLY A 138 6.44 4.10 11.30
N LEU A 139 5.54 5.06 11.05
CA LEU A 139 5.00 5.96 12.06
C LEU A 139 4.25 5.20 13.16
N VAL A 140 3.36 4.28 12.80
CA VAL A 140 2.59 3.50 13.78
C VAL A 140 3.53 2.63 14.62
N VAL A 141 4.46 1.90 13.99
CA VAL A 141 5.43 1.06 14.71
C VAL A 141 6.30 1.89 15.64
N GLY A 142 6.86 3.01 15.16
CA GLY A 142 7.75 3.86 15.95
C GLY A 142 7.07 4.60 17.10
N LEU A 143 5.80 4.99 16.94
CA LEU A 143 5.04 5.65 18.01
C LEU A 143 4.53 4.68 19.08
N THR A 144 4.29 3.42 18.70
CA THR A 144 3.74 2.40 19.60
C THR A 144 4.80 1.47 20.16
N ASN A 145 6.04 1.53 19.66
CA ASN A 145 7.10 0.56 19.91
C ASN A 145 6.62 -0.88 19.65
N LEU A 146 5.87 -1.07 18.56
CA LEU A 146 5.36 -2.39 18.18
C LEU A 146 6.54 -3.36 17.99
N ASP A 147 6.51 -4.44 18.75
CA ASP A 147 7.53 -5.48 18.76
C ASP A 147 6.88 -6.88 18.72
N TYR A 148 7.61 -7.82 18.12
CA TYR A 148 7.26 -9.24 17.96
C TYR A 148 8.00 -10.14 18.96
N SER A 149 8.72 -9.59 19.95
CA SER A 149 9.43 -10.37 20.98
C SER A 149 8.58 -11.45 21.66
N PHE A 150 7.28 -11.23 21.83
CA PHE A 150 6.37 -12.25 22.39
C PHE A 150 6.12 -13.46 21.47
N ILE A 151 6.37 -13.34 20.16
CA ILE A 151 6.23 -14.41 19.16
C ILE A 151 7.56 -15.13 18.93
N LEU A 152 8.67 -14.41 19.01
CA LEU A 152 9.97 -14.93 18.58
C LEU A 152 10.70 -15.74 19.66
N GLU A 153 10.27 -15.76 20.93
CA GLU A 153 10.95 -16.46 22.04
C GLU A 153 12.50 -16.35 22.00
N ILE A 154 13.04 -15.22 21.55
CA ILE A 154 14.48 -14.98 21.62
C ILE A 154 14.75 -14.38 23.00
N LYS A 155 15.17 -15.24 23.92
CA LYS A 155 15.80 -14.85 25.18
C LYS A 155 17.11 -14.13 24.94
#